data_AF-A0A3Q7J4Z1-F1
#
_entry.id   AF-A0A3Q7J4Z1-F1
#
_cell.length_a   1.000
_cell.length_b   1.000
_cell.length_c   1.000
_cell.angle_alpha   90.00
_cell.angle_beta   90.00
_cell.angle_gamma   90.00
#
_symmetry.space_group_name_H-M   'P 1'
#
loop_
_entity.id
_entity.type
_entity.pdbx_description
1 polymer ?
#
loop_
_entity_poly.entity_id
_entity_poly.type
_entity_poly.pdbx_seq_one_letter_code
_entity_poly.pdbx_strand_id
1 'polypeptide(L)' 'MHGYINQYGHYPTGLFASVCKGTQQGLPCPALAPSQSADRDDTSSSQINCKLSLVYSFATTFMGILMLMLLF' A
#
# COMPACT_ATOMS: atom_id res chain seq x y z
N MET A 1 5.52 0.20 9.54
CA MET A 1 5.69 -0.06 10.98
C MET A 1 5.16 1.06 11.92
N HIS A 2 4.40 2.06 11.48
CA HIS A 2 3.90 3.12 12.37
C HIS A 2 2.74 2.69 13.30
N GLY A 3 1.97 1.66 12.94
CA GLY A 3 0.80 1.22 13.71
C GLY A 3 1.13 0.61 15.07
N TYR A 4 2.19 -0.21 15.15
CA TYR A 4 2.59 -0.86 16.41
C TYR A 4 3.08 0.18 17.44
N ILE A 5 3.92 1.13 17.00
CA ILE A 5 4.45 2.20 17.86
C ILE A 5 3.32 3.12 18.34
N ASN A 6 2.35 3.42 17.47
CA ASN A 6 1.20 4.25 17.82
C ASN A 6 0.26 3.55 18.83
N GLN A 7 0.06 2.24 18.67
CA GLN A 7 -0.89 1.48 19.48
C GLN A 7 -0.39 1.22 20.90
N TYR A 8 0.91 1.00 21.10
CA TYR A 8 1.49 0.75 22.42
C TYR A 8 2.13 1.99 23.05
N GLY A 9 2.56 2.96 22.24
CA GLY A 9 3.24 4.16 22.72
C GLY A 9 2.32 5.32 23.10
N HIS A 10 1.01 5.23 22.79
CA HIS A 10 0.05 6.33 23.00
C HIS A 10 0.55 7.70 22.52
N TYR A 11 1.33 7.72 21.43
CA TYR A 11 1.89 8.95 20.90
C TYR A 11 0.82 9.71 20.10
N PRO A 12 0.77 11.04 20.20
CA PRO A 12 -0.15 11.83 19.39
C PRO A 12 0.15 11.67 17.91
N THR A 13 -0.91 11.74 17.10
CA THR A 13 -0.80 11.61 15.65
C THR A 13 0.15 12.69 15.10
N GLY A 14 1.09 12.26 14.25
CA GLY A 14 2.05 13.18 13.64
C GLY A 14 3.22 13.59 14.53
N LEU A 15 3.38 13.07 15.75
CA LEU A 15 4.54 13.37 16.63
C LEU A 15 5.89 13.20 15.90
N PHE A 16 6.02 12.11 15.12
CA PHE A 16 7.24 11.84 14.37
C PHE A 16 7.50 12.86 13.25
N ALA A 17 6.45 13.42 12.64
CA ALA A 17 6.57 14.45 11.61
C ALA A 17 6.77 15.87 12.19
N SER A 18 6.32 16.11 13.43
CA SER A 18 6.56 17.37 14.12
C SER A 18 7.97 17.46 14.69
N VAL A 19 8.49 16.37 15.26
CA VAL A 19 9.82 16.34 15.91
C VAL A 19 10.94 16.12 14.89
N CYS A 20 10.76 15.17 13.98
CA CYS A 20 11.82 14.83 13.03
C CYS A 20 11.65 15.63 11.73
N LYS A 21 12.45 16.69 11.58
CA LYS A 21 12.57 17.44 10.33
C LYS A 21 13.67 16.80 9.48
N GLY A 22 13.27 16.08 8.43
CA GLY A 22 14.20 15.51 7.46
C GLY A 22 14.81 16.57 6.54
N THR A 23 15.70 16.11 5.65
CA THR A 23 16.19 16.90 4.53
C THR A 23 15.31 16.69 3.30
N GLN A 24 15.65 17.29 2.16
CA GLN A 24 14.94 17.08 0.89
C GLN A 24 14.93 15.60 0.44
N GLN A 25 15.88 14.80 0.94
CA GLN A 25 16.00 13.36 0.71
C GLN A 25 15.26 12.51 1.76
N GLY A 26 14.59 13.14 2.74
CA GLY A 26 13.89 12.46 3.83
C GLY A 26 14.68 12.42 5.14
N LEU A 27 14.35 11.46 5.99
CA LEU A 27 15.02 11.27 7.28
C LEU A 27 16.28 10.43 7.10
N PRO A 28 17.45 10.84 7.64
CA PRO A 28 18.66 10.05 7.52
C PRO A 28 18.49 8.70 8.25
N CYS A 29 18.83 7.61 7.57
CA CYS A 29 18.94 6.27 8.15
C CYS A 29 20.43 5.95 8.38
N PRO A 30 21.00 6.29 9.55
CA PRO A 30 22.44 6.12 9.81
C PRO A 30 22.88 4.66 9.96
N ALA A 31 21.94 3.73 10.17
CA ALA A 31 22.22 2.31 10.23
C ALA A 31 21.90 1.65 8.89
N LEU A 32 22.79 0.76 8.42
CA LEU A 32 22.44 -0.15 7.33
C LEU A 32 21.21 -0.96 7.76
N ALA A 33 20.20 -1.02 6.90
CA ALA A 33 19.09 -1.92 7.12
C ALA A 33 19.65 -3.33 7.34
N PRO A 34 19.17 -4.08 8.34
CA PRO A 34 19.60 -5.46 8.52
C PRO A 34 19.43 -6.19 7.20
N SER A 35 20.47 -6.91 6.77
CA SER A 35 20.38 -7.78 5.60
C SER A 35 19.20 -8.70 5.82
N GLN A 36 18.23 -8.68 4.90
CA GLN A 36 17.15 -9.64 4.91
C GLN A 36 17.80 -11.03 4.83
N SER A 37 17.69 -11.80 5.91
CA SER A 37 18.06 -13.22 5.89
C SER A 37 17.21 -13.87 4.81
N ALA A 38 17.85 -14.48 3.81
CA ALA A 38 17.21 -15.12 2.66
C ALA A 38 16.28 -16.31 3.00
N ASP A 39 16.00 -16.55 4.29
CA ASP A 39 15.26 -17.70 4.81
C ASP A 39 13.88 -17.36 5.37
N ARG A 40 13.27 -16.26 4.92
CA ARG A 40 11.84 -16.03 5.14
C ARG A 40 11.20 -15.51 3.88
N ASP A 41 10.75 -16.48 3.08
CA ASP A 41 9.57 -16.41 2.21
C ASP A 41 9.21 -14.97 1.82
N ASP A 42 9.72 -14.56 0.66
CA ASP A 42 9.43 -13.32 -0.07
C ASP A 42 7.94 -13.22 -0.45
N THR A 43 7.05 -13.27 0.54
CA THR A 43 5.63 -12.94 0.40
C THR A 43 5.31 -11.64 1.15
N SER A 44 6.26 -10.70 1.16
CA SER A 44 6.00 -9.28 1.46
C SER A 44 6.28 -8.35 0.29
N SER A 45 6.37 -8.91 -0.92
CA SER A 45 5.91 -8.18 -2.10
C SER A 45 4.52 -7.69 -1.75
N SER A 46 4.34 -6.38 -1.71
CA SER A 46 3.02 -5.77 -1.73
C SER A 46 2.38 -6.25 -3.03
N GLN A 47 1.78 -7.43 -3.01
CA GLN A 47 0.78 -7.85 -3.97
C GLN A 47 -0.38 -6.90 -3.68
N ILE A 48 -0.26 -5.66 -4.18
CA ILE A 48 -1.42 -4.94 -4.66
C ILE A 48 -2.08 -6.00 -5.52
N ASN A 49 -3.18 -6.55 -5.00
CA ASN A 49 -3.90 -7.63 -5.64
C ASN A 49 -4.35 -7.10 -7.00
N CYS A 50 -3.48 -7.21 -8.00
CA CYS A 50 -3.76 -6.97 -9.40
C CYS A 50 -4.49 -8.20 -9.94
N LYS A 51 -5.35 -8.81 -9.12
CA LYS A 51 -6.46 -9.58 -9.60
C LYS A 51 -7.53 -8.56 -9.95
N LEU A 52 -7.34 -7.91 -11.10
CA LEU A 52 -8.47 -7.33 -11.82
C LEU A 52 -9.46 -8.48 -11.99
N SER A 53 -10.44 -8.53 -11.10
CA SER A 53 -11.34 -9.66 -10.98
C SER A 53 -11.97 -9.89 -12.34
N LEU A 54 -11.76 -11.08 -12.91
CA LEU A 54 -12.29 -11.47 -14.23
C LEU A 54 -13.82 -11.22 -14.28
N VAL A 55 -14.50 -11.33 -13.13
CA VAL A 55 -15.91 -10.99 -12.93
C VAL A 55 -16.22 -9.50 -13.21
N TYR A 56 -15.34 -8.58 -12.81
CA TYR A 56 -15.51 -7.14 -13.06
C TYR A 56 -15.41 -6.80 -14.56
N SER A 57 -14.55 -7.51 -15.29
CA SER A 57 -14.44 -7.35 -16.75
C SER A 57 -15.71 -7.79 -17.48
N PHE A 58 -16.32 -8.92 -17.09
CA PHE A 58 -17.59 -9.37 -17.68
C PHE A 58 -18.76 -8.45 -17.33
N ALA A 59 -18.83 -7.96 -16.09
CA ALA A 59 -19.89 -7.06 -15.66
C ALA A 59 -19.86 -5.72 -16.43
N THR A 60 -18.67 -5.14 -16.62
CA THR A 60 -18.51 -3.87 -17.34
C THR A 60 -18.83 -3.99 -18.83
N THR A 61 -18.41 -5.08 -19.48
CA THR A 61 -18.73 -5.33 -20.90
C THR A 61 -20.20 -5.64 -21.13
N PHE A 62 -20.82 -6.49 -20.30
CA PHE A 62 -22.25 -6.83 -20.45
C PHE A 62 -23.14 -5.59 -20.30
N MET A 63 -22.87 -4.76 -19.28
CA MET A 63 -23.65 -3.53 -19.05
C MET A 63 -23.46 -2.51 -20.17
N GLY A 64 -22.24 -2.40 -20.72
CA GLY A 64 -21.97 -1.52 -21.86
C GLY A 64 -22.70 -1.94 -23.14
N ILE A 65 -22.71 -3.25 -23.45
CA ILE A 65 -23.41 -3.78 -24.64
C ILE A 65 -24.92 -3.62 -24.49
N LEU A 66 -25.47 -3.86 -23.29
CA LEU A 66 -26.90 -3.68 -23.02
C LEU A 66 -27.33 -2.23 -23.23
N MET A 67 -26.55 -1.27 -22.73
CA MET A 67 -26.82 0.16 -22.91
C MET A 67 -26.75 0.58 -24.38
N LEU A 68 -25.80 0.02 -25.14
CA LEU A 68 -25.69 0.28 -26.58
C LEU A 68 -26.90 -0.25 -27.35
N MET A 69 -27.37 -1.47 -27.03
CA MET A 69 -28.56 -2.06 -27.66
C MET A 69 -29.87 -1.38 -27.26
N LEU A 70 -29.91 -0.69 -26.12
CA LEU A 70 -31.06 0.13 -25.71
C LEU A 70 -31.04 1.54 -26.31
N LEU A 71 -29.89 1.98 -26.81
CA LEU A 71 -29.69 3.29 -27.44
C LEU A 71 -30.03 3.27 -28.95
N PHE A 72 -29.88 2.12 -29.60
CA PHE A 72 -30.25 1.86 -30.99
C PHE A 72 -31.68 1.32 -31.09
#